data_AF-A0A164R1Q7-F1
#
_entry.id   AF-A0A164R1Q7-F1
#
_cell.length_a   1.000
_cell.length_b   1.000
_cell.length_c   1.000
_cell.angle_alpha   90.00
_cell.angle_beta   90.00
_cell.angle_gamma   90.00
#
_symmetry.space_group_name_H-M   'P 1'
#
loop_
_entity.id
_entity.type
_entity.pdbx_description
1 polymer ?
#
loop_
_entity_poly.entity_id
_entity_poly.type
_entity_poly.pdbx_seq_one_letter_code
_entity_poly.pdbx_strand_id
1 'polypeptide(L)'
;MSYTPDPFAAAHTARHTAGSGPDPGAPPAPATAAGAAGPTGTGEQPSLGELVAEVSRDLSTLMRQEVELAKAEAKQSAQRAGKGAGMLAGAGVAGHMVLLFLSVALWWALGAVMGRGWSALVVAAIWAIVAAVLVARGRKELRTVEGMPETTDTLKKIPNAVRGHEEMNS
;
A
#
# COMPACT_ATOMS: atom_id res chain seq x y z
N MET A 1 39.36 20.08 -21.32
CA MET A 1 39.02 19.16 -20.23
C MET A 1 38.53 20.02 -19.08
N SER A 2 37.21 20.20 -18.97
CA SER A 2 36.62 21.21 -18.07
C SER A 2 36.19 20.55 -16.77
N TYR A 3 36.90 20.87 -15.69
CA TYR A 3 36.65 20.41 -14.33
C TYR A 3 35.49 21.22 -13.73
N THR A 4 34.39 20.54 -13.39
CA THR A 4 33.25 21.13 -12.66
C THR A 4 33.42 20.78 -11.17
N PRO A 5 33.56 21.76 -10.27
CA PRO A 5 33.67 21.48 -8.83
C PRO A 5 32.33 21.06 -8.20
N ASP A 6 32.43 20.19 -7.20
CA ASP A 6 31.33 19.51 -6.49
C ASP A 6 30.64 20.45 -5.45
N PRO A 7 29.30 20.62 -5.44
CA PRO A 7 28.61 21.60 -4.59
C PRO A 7 28.47 21.21 -3.10
N PHE A 8 29.03 20.09 -2.65
CA PHE A 8 28.85 19.58 -1.28
C PHE A 8 30.07 19.76 -0.35
N ALA A 9 31.13 20.46 -0.78
CA ALA A 9 32.34 20.63 0.03
C ALA A 9 32.27 21.73 1.12
N ALA A 10 31.15 22.45 1.30
CA ALA A 10 31.13 23.73 2.02
C ALA A 10 30.38 23.75 3.39
N ALA A 11 29.98 22.63 3.98
CA ALA A 11 29.07 22.67 5.14
C ALA A 11 29.52 21.96 6.43
N HIS A 12 30.81 21.67 6.63
CA HIS A 12 31.30 21.07 7.88
C HIS A 12 32.53 21.76 8.47
N THR A 13 32.45 23.07 8.73
CA THR A 13 33.42 23.71 9.65
C THR A 13 32.81 24.91 10.36
N ALA A 14 32.29 24.71 11.58
CA ALA A 14 32.24 25.73 12.62
C ALA A 14 31.76 25.12 13.96
N ARG A 15 32.71 24.64 14.78
CA ARG A 15 32.56 24.67 16.23
C ARG A 15 32.90 26.09 16.68
N HIS A 16 32.01 26.73 17.43
CA HIS A 16 32.35 27.88 18.26
C HIS A 16 32.12 27.56 19.74
N THR A 17 33.22 27.61 20.45
CA THR A 17 33.39 27.67 21.90
C THR A 17 33.10 29.08 22.42
N ALA A 18 32.56 29.18 23.65
CA ALA A 18 32.85 30.18 24.70
C ALA A 18 31.60 30.79 25.38
N GLY A 19 31.63 30.85 26.72
CA GLY A 19 30.92 31.87 27.50
C GLY A 19 30.09 31.36 28.68
N SER A 20 30.74 31.04 29.81
CA SER A 20 30.08 30.95 31.12
C SER A 20 30.38 32.22 31.91
N GLY A 21 29.36 33.06 32.13
CA GLY A 21 29.40 34.22 33.04
C GLY A 21 28.20 34.16 34.00
N PRO A 22 28.33 34.62 35.26
CA PRO A 22 27.23 34.62 36.22
C PRO A 22 26.28 35.81 35.98
N ASP A 23 24.98 35.54 35.94
CA ASP A 23 23.91 36.49 35.60
C ASP A 23 23.46 37.30 36.84
N PRO A 24 23.61 38.64 36.87
CA PRO A 24 23.15 39.50 37.96
C PRO A 24 21.67 39.88 37.72
N GLY A 25 20.77 38.93 37.96
CA GLY A 25 19.34 39.13 37.72
C GLY A 25 18.43 38.12 38.42
N ALA A 26 18.94 37.41 39.44
CA ALA A 26 18.16 36.43 40.17
C ALA A 26 17.00 37.09 40.97
N PRO A 27 15.74 36.64 40.80
CA PRO A 27 14.67 36.97 41.74
C PRO A 27 14.97 36.37 43.14
N PRO A 28 14.47 36.97 44.23
CA PRO A 28 14.80 36.55 45.59
C PRO A 28 14.33 35.11 45.86
N ALA A 29 15.21 34.36 46.52
CA ALA A 29 14.96 33.01 46.97
C ALA A 29 13.69 32.91 47.84
N PRO A 30 12.83 31.90 47.66
CA PRO A 30 11.75 31.65 48.59
C PRO A 30 12.33 31.16 49.92
N ALA A 31 12.04 31.92 50.97
CA ALA A 31 12.33 31.56 52.35
C ALA A 31 11.67 30.23 52.72
N THR A 32 12.46 29.36 53.34
CA THR A 32 12.04 28.17 54.06
C THR A 32 10.94 28.50 55.07
N ALA A 33 9.70 28.16 54.73
CA ALA A 33 8.66 27.87 55.70
C ALA A 33 8.65 26.35 55.89
N ALA A 34 9.19 25.92 57.03
CA ALA A 34 9.01 24.57 57.53
C ALA A 34 7.53 24.34 57.86
N GLY A 35 6.99 23.22 57.37
CA GLY A 35 5.74 22.65 57.85
C GLY A 35 4.65 22.49 56.80
N ALA A 36 4.60 21.32 56.17
CA ALA A 36 3.45 20.41 56.21
C ALA A 36 3.58 19.38 55.07
N ALA A 37 3.84 18.14 55.47
CA ALA A 37 3.56 16.92 54.71
C ALA A 37 4.01 16.92 53.23
N GLY A 38 5.25 16.48 52.99
CA GLY A 38 5.46 15.68 51.78
C GLY A 38 4.43 14.53 51.82
N PRO A 39 3.88 14.08 50.69
CA PRO A 39 3.24 12.78 50.68
C PRO A 39 4.33 11.79 51.09
N THR A 40 4.33 11.44 52.36
CA THR A 40 4.79 10.15 52.85
C THR A 40 3.81 9.15 52.25
N GLY A 41 3.87 9.00 50.92
CA GLY A 41 3.55 7.75 50.29
C GLY A 41 4.56 6.81 50.89
N THR A 42 4.11 6.05 51.88
CA THR A 42 4.76 4.86 52.39
C THR A 42 5.48 4.18 51.23
N GLY A 43 6.70 3.69 51.47
CA GLY A 43 7.35 2.74 50.56
C GLY A 43 6.59 1.42 50.50
N GLU A 44 5.31 1.48 50.15
CA GLU A 44 4.51 0.37 49.68
C GLU A 44 5.11 0.01 48.33
N GLN A 45 5.90 -1.07 48.33
CA GLN A 45 6.24 -1.72 47.08
C GLN A 45 4.93 -1.92 46.32
N PRO A 46 4.86 -1.54 45.04
CA PRO A 46 3.65 -1.66 44.25
C PRO A 46 3.13 -3.08 44.44
N SER A 47 1.86 -3.16 44.85
CA SER A 47 1.26 -4.45 45.13
C SER A 47 1.34 -5.33 43.89
N LEU A 48 1.37 -6.65 44.05
CA LEU A 48 1.38 -7.58 42.89
C LEU A 48 0.20 -7.31 41.94
N GLY A 49 -0.93 -6.80 42.46
CA GLY A 49 -2.07 -6.37 41.66
C GLY A 49 -1.80 -5.12 40.81
N GLU A 50 -1.08 -4.14 41.34
CA GLU A 50 -0.67 -2.93 40.60
C GLU A 50 0.34 -3.22 39.49
N LEU A 51 1.32 -4.10 39.75
CA LEU A 51 2.29 -4.51 38.74
C LEU A 51 1.62 -5.26 37.58
N VAL A 52 0.68 -6.16 37.89
CA VAL A 52 -0.10 -6.87 36.86
C VAL A 52 -1.01 -5.91 36.09
N ALA A 53 -1.61 -4.93 36.76
CA ALA A 53 -2.44 -3.92 36.11
C ALA A 53 -1.62 -3.03 35.15
N GLU A 54 -0.42 -2.60 35.53
CA GLU A 54 0.45 -1.79 34.67
C GLU A 54 0.93 -2.59 33.45
N VAL A 55 1.42 -3.82 33.64
CA VAL A 55 1.84 -4.68 32.51
C VAL A 55 0.67 -4.97 31.56
N SER A 56 -0.54 -5.18 32.09
CA SER A 56 -1.74 -5.37 31.27
C SER A 56 -2.08 -4.11 30.45
N ARG A 57 -1.87 -2.93 31.03
CA ARG A 57 -2.07 -1.64 30.36
C ARG A 57 -1.01 -1.39 29.29
N ASP A 58 0.24 -1.74 29.55
CA ASP A 58 1.34 -1.64 28.60
C ASP A 58 1.13 -2.58 27.41
N LEU A 59 0.74 -3.83 27.65
CA LEU A 59 0.45 -4.79 26.59
C LEU A 59 -0.76 -4.35 25.74
N SER A 60 -1.81 -3.83 26.38
CA SER A 60 -2.96 -3.23 25.68
C SER A 60 -2.55 -2.05 24.80
N THR A 61 -1.60 -1.24 25.28
CA THR A 61 -1.05 -0.10 24.55
C THR A 61 -0.23 -0.56 23.34
N LEU A 62 0.65 -1.55 23.49
CA LEU A 62 1.41 -2.15 22.39
C LEU A 62 0.50 -2.77 21.33
N MET A 63 -0.50 -3.55 21.75
CA MET A 63 -1.48 -4.14 20.81
C MET A 63 -2.21 -3.07 20.01
N ARG A 64 -2.60 -1.96 20.64
CA ARG A 64 -3.24 -0.85 19.92
C ARG A 64 -2.27 -0.16 18.96
N GLN A 65 -0.99 -0.04 19.32
CA GLN A 65 0.04 0.52 18.43
C GLN A 65 0.31 -0.38 17.21
N GLU A 66 0.43 -1.70 17.40
CA GLU A 66 0.59 -2.66 16.30
C GLU A 66 -0.59 -2.60 15.32
N VAL A 67 -1.82 -2.51 15.84
CA VAL A 67 -3.02 -2.36 15.00
C VAL A 67 -3.01 -1.02 14.26
N GLU A 68 -2.66 0.09 14.92
CA GLU A 68 -2.56 1.40 14.26
C GLU A 68 -1.45 1.43 13.20
N LEU A 69 -0.32 0.76 13.44
CA LEU A 69 0.77 0.61 12.49
C LEU A 69 0.33 -0.23 11.28
N ALA A 70 -0.23 -1.42 11.52
CA ALA A 70 -0.74 -2.29 10.47
C ALA A 70 -1.82 -1.59 9.63
N LYS A 71 -2.68 -0.80 10.28
CA LYS A 71 -3.69 0.03 9.60
C LYS A 71 -3.02 1.13 8.76
N ALA A 72 -1.98 1.78 9.26
CA ALA A 72 -1.23 2.78 8.51
C ALA A 72 -0.54 2.17 7.28
N GLU A 73 0.11 1.00 7.43
CA GLU A 73 0.75 0.28 6.34
C GLU A 73 -0.26 -0.24 5.31
N ALA A 74 -1.40 -0.77 5.76
CA ALA A 74 -2.50 -1.17 4.89
C ALA A 74 -3.06 0.02 4.11
N LYS A 75 -3.25 1.18 4.75
CA LYS A 75 -3.69 2.41 4.08
C LYS A 75 -2.67 2.89 3.05
N GLN A 76 -1.38 2.88 3.39
CA GLN A 76 -0.32 3.29 2.47
C GLN A 76 -0.25 2.32 1.27
N SER A 77 -0.36 1.02 1.51
CA SER A 77 -0.40 -0.01 0.47
C SER A 77 -1.61 0.18 -0.44
N ALA A 78 -2.80 0.41 0.13
CA ALA A 78 -4.01 0.69 -0.62
C ALA A 78 -3.91 1.96 -1.47
N GLN A 79 -3.28 3.03 -0.96
CA GLN A 79 -3.05 4.26 -1.72
C GLN A 79 -2.08 4.03 -2.89
N ARG A 80 -0.99 3.29 -2.67
CA ARG A 80 -0.02 2.96 -3.73
C ARG A 80 -0.67 2.09 -4.80
N ALA A 81 -1.39 1.05 -4.39
CA ALA A 81 -2.14 0.18 -5.30
C ALA A 81 -3.21 0.96 -6.06
N GLY A 82 -3.97 1.83 -5.38
CA GLY A 82 -4.99 2.68 -5.98
C GLY A 82 -4.42 3.68 -6.99
N LYS A 83 -3.28 4.32 -6.69
CA LYS A 83 -2.57 5.18 -7.64
C LYS A 83 -2.10 4.38 -8.86
N GLY A 84 -1.52 3.20 -8.63
CA GLY A 84 -1.09 2.30 -9.70
C GLY A 84 -2.25 1.90 -10.62
N ALA A 85 -3.34 1.42 -10.03
CA ALA A 85 -4.56 1.05 -10.76
C ALA A 85 -5.15 2.26 -11.52
N GLY A 86 -5.17 3.44 -10.91
CA GLY A 86 -5.62 4.68 -11.55
C GLY A 86 -4.76 5.07 -12.76
N MET A 87 -3.43 4.97 -12.65
CA MET A 87 -2.52 5.22 -13.77
C MET A 87 -2.70 4.20 -14.90
N LEU A 88 -2.87 2.91 -14.57
CA LEU A 88 -3.13 1.88 -15.58
C LEU A 88 -4.49 2.07 -16.27
N ALA A 89 -5.53 2.41 -15.52
CA ALA A 89 -6.83 2.74 -16.09
C ALA A 89 -6.74 3.96 -17.03
N GLY A 90 -6.07 5.04 -16.58
CA GLY A 90 -5.81 6.22 -17.39
C GLY A 90 -5.01 5.92 -18.65
N ALA A 91 -3.96 5.09 -18.55
CA ALA A 91 -3.17 4.64 -19.69
C ALA A 91 -4.02 3.80 -20.68
N GLY A 92 -4.94 2.97 -20.17
CA GLY A 92 -5.89 2.24 -21.00
C GLY A 92 -6.79 3.17 -21.82
N VAL A 93 -7.36 4.20 -21.19
CA VAL A 93 -8.19 5.20 -21.87
C VAL A 93 -7.37 6.02 -22.88
N ALA A 94 -6.19 6.50 -22.49
CA ALA A 94 -5.31 7.26 -23.37
C ALA A 94 -4.85 6.42 -24.57
N GLY A 95 -4.46 5.16 -24.34
CA GLY A 95 -4.10 4.21 -25.38
C GLY A 95 -5.27 3.94 -26.34
N HIS A 96 -6.49 3.81 -25.83
CA HIS A 96 -7.68 3.67 -26.67
C HIS A 96 -7.91 4.91 -27.56
N MET A 97 -7.73 6.13 -27.03
CA MET A 97 -7.83 7.36 -27.83
C MET A 97 -6.76 7.43 -28.91
N VAL A 98 -5.52 7.04 -28.62
CA VAL A 98 -4.46 6.95 -29.63
C VAL A 98 -4.85 6.00 -30.76
N LEU A 99 -5.35 4.81 -30.43
CA LEU A 99 -5.81 3.83 -31.42
C LEU A 99 -6.97 4.36 -32.28
N LEU A 100 -7.92 5.08 -31.66
CA LEU A 100 -9.01 5.72 -32.38
C LEU A 100 -8.49 6.76 -33.39
N PHE A 101 -7.64 7.69 -32.95
CA PHE A 101 -7.09 8.71 -33.84
C PHE A 101 -6.19 8.12 -34.94
N LEU A 102 -5.40 7.10 -34.64
CA LEU A 102 -4.63 6.37 -35.66
C LEU A 102 -5.56 5.71 -36.69
N SER A 103 -6.70 5.16 -36.26
CA SER A 103 -7.67 4.56 -37.18
C SER A 103 -8.30 5.60 -38.11
N VAL A 104 -8.65 6.77 -37.58
CA VAL A 104 -9.20 7.88 -38.39
C VAL A 104 -8.13 8.41 -39.35
N ALA A 105 -6.90 8.60 -38.88
CA ALA A 105 -5.78 9.06 -39.70
C ALA A 105 -5.48 8.06 -40.83
N LEU A 106 -5.46 6.76 -40.52
CA LEU A 106 -5.25 5.70 -41.50
C LEU A 106 -6.39 5.68 -42.53
N TRP A 107 -7.63 5.78 -42.09
CA TRP A 107 -8.79 5.87 -43.00
C TRP A 107 -8.66 7.09 -43.92
N TRP A 108 -8.33 8.27 -43.39
CA TRP A 108 -8.12 9.47 -44.21
C TRP A 108 -6.97 9.31 -45.21
N ALA A 109 -5.84 8.76 -44.78
CA ALA A 109 -4.67 8.55 -45.61
C ALA A 109 -4.95 7.58 -46.77
N LEU A 110 -5.56 6.42 -46.49
CA LEU A 110 -5.99 5.48 -47.53
C LEU A 110 -7.09 6.09 -48.41
N GLY A 111 -7.97 6.90 -47.81
CA GLY A 111 -9.05 7.58 -48.49
C GLY A 111 -8.58 8.49 -49.62
N ALA A 112 -7.40 9.09 -49.46
CA ALA A 112 -6.76 9.90 -50.49
C ALA A 112 -6.23 9.09 -51.69
N VAL A 113 -5.97 7.79 -51.51
CA VAL A 113 -5.37 6.92 -52.55
C VAL A 113 -6.43 6.09 -53.27
N MET A 114 -7.38 5.51 -52.53
CA MET A 114 -8.35 4.53 -53.08
C MET A 114 -9.83 4.90 -52.82
N GLY A 115 -10.08 6.07 -52.23
CA GLY A 115 -11.42 6.52 -51.86
C GLY A 115 -11.86 6.04 -50.47
N ARG A 116 -12.71 6.85 -49.81
CA ARG A 116 -13.09 6.65 -48.41
C ARG A 116 -13.88 5.35 -48.16
N GLY A 117 -14.68 4.90 -49.12
CA GLY A 117 -15.46 3.66 -48.99
C GLY A 117 -14.57 2.41 -48.84
N TRP A 118 -13.67 2.18 -49.80
CA TRP A 118 -12.73 1.05 -49.77
C TRP A 118 -11.76 1.12 -48.58
N SER A 119 -11.35 2.33 -48.22
CA SER A 119 -10.49 2.56 -47.06
C SER A 119 -11.15 2.11 -45.75
N ALA A 120 -12.47 2.32 -45.61
CA ALA A 120 -13.22 1.87 -44.44
C ALA A 120 -13.17 0.34 -44.31
N LEU A 121 -13.33 -0.38 -45.43
CA LEU A 121 -13.27 -1.85 -45.45
C LEU A 121 -11.89 -2.37 -45.07
N VAL A 122 -10.82 -1.72 -45.54
CA VAL A 122 -9.44 -2.10 -45.17
C VAL A 122 -9.19 -1.87 -43.68
N VAL A 123 -9.57 -0.71 -43.14
CA VAL A 123 -9.41 -0.42 -41.70
C VAL A 123 -10.25 -1.38 -40.85
N ALA A 124 -11.48 -1.71 -41.29
CA ALA A 124 -12.32 -2.71 -40.63
C ALA A 124 -11.68 -4.10 -40.64
N ALA A 125 -11.09 -4.52 -41.77
CA ALA A 125 -10.39 -5.81 -41.87
C ALA A 125 -9.17 -5.87 -40.93
N ILE A 126 -8.39 -4.79 -40.83
CA ILE A 126 -7.27 -4.69 -39.89
C ILE A 126 -7.77 -4.88 -38.45
N TRP A 127 -8.83 -4.16 -38.05
CA TRP A 127 -9.41 -4.31 -36.71
C TRP A 127 -10.00 -5.69 -36.45
N ALA A 128 -10.60 -6.33 -37.45
CA ALA A 128 -11.09 -7.70 -37.33
C ALA A 128 -9.95 -8.69 -37.05
N ILE A 129 -8.80 -8.54 -37.72
CA ILE A 129 -7.60 -9.36 -37.45
C ILE A 129 -7.08 -9.11 -36.04
N VAL A 130 -6.94 -7.85 -35.63
CA VAL A 130 -6.52 -7.48 -34.26
C VAL A 130 -7.45 -8.11 -33.22
N ALA A 131 -8.76 -7.99 -33.41
CA ALA A 131 -9.75 -8.57 -32.50
C ALA A 131 -9.65 -10.10 -32.44
N ALA A 132 -9.49 -10.78 -33.58
CA ALA A 132 -9.31 -12.23 -33.62
C ALA A 132 -8.07 -12.68 -32.84
N VAL A 133 -6.95 -11.97 -32.99
CA VAL A 133 -5.71 -12.23 -32.23
C VAL A 133 -5.92 -12.00 -30.74
N LEU A 134 -6.55 -10.89 -30.35
CA LEU A 134 -6.82 -10.56 -28.93
C LEU A 134 -7.71 -11.62 -28.28
N VAL A 135 -8.78 -12.04 -28.95
CA VAL A 135 -9.66 -13.12 -28.45
C VAL A 135 -8.90 -14.43 -28.33
N ALA A 136 -8.08 -14.79 -29.32
CA ALA A 136 -7.29 -16.01 -29.28
C ALA A 136 -6.29 -16.02 -28.12
N ARG A 137 -5.57 -14.91 -27.90
CA ARG A 137 -4.63 -14.75 -26.79
C ARG A 137 -5.34 -14.71 -25.43
N GLY A 138 -6.40 -13.91 -25.31
CA GLY A 138 -7.19 -13.82 -24.09
C GLY A 138 -7.75 -15.18 -23.68
N ARG A 139 -8.28 -15.95 -24.62
CA ARG A 139 -8.76 -17.32 -24.36
C ARG A 139 -7.65 -18.28 -23.94
N LYS A 140 -6.42 -18.10 -24.45
CA LYS A 140 -5.26 -18.89 -24.00
C LYS A 140 -4.89 -18.57 -22.56
N GLU A 141 -4.82 -17.29 -22.20
CA GLU A 141 -4.48 -16.86 -20.84
C GLU A 141 -5.56 -17.28 -19.82
N LEU A 142 -6.84 -17.10 -20.16
CA LEU A 142 -7.94 -17.56 -19.29
C LEU A 142 -7.90 -19.06 -19.05
N ARG A 143 -7.56 -19.86 -20.06
CA ARG A 143 -7.38 -21.32 -19.90
C ARG A 143 -6.20 -21.69 -19.01
N THR A 144 -5.13 -20.89 -18.99
CA THR A 144 -4.01 -21.09 -18.06
C THR A 144 -4.44 -20.84 -16.61
N VAL A 145 -5.32 -19.87 -16.38
CA VAL A 145 -5.86 -19.55 -15.05
C VAL A 145 -6.94 -20.55 -14.61
N GLU A 146 -7.79 -21.01 -15.54
CA GLU A 146 -8.80 -22.06 -15.31
C GLU A 146 -8.20 -23.47 -15.24
N GLY A 147 -6.92 -23.65 -15.60
CA GLY A 147 -6.15 -24.90 -15.53
C GLY A 147 -5.83 -25.40 -14.11
N MET A 148 -6.56 -24.95 -13.09
CA MET A 148 -6.55 -25.52 -11.74
C MET A 148 -7.88 -26.21 -11.33
N PRO A 149 -8.57 -27.00 -12.17
CA PRO A 149 -9.81 -27.68 -11.78
C PRO A 149 -9.57 -29.17 -11.50
N GLU A 150 -8.68 -29.52 -10.57
CA GLU A 150 -8.61 -30.88 -9.99
C GLU A 150 -9.13 -30.90 -8.53
N THR A 151 -9.54 -29.74 -7.99
CA THR A 151 -10.04 -29.66 -6.61
C THR A 151 -11.56 -29.69 -6.54
N THR A 152 -12.27 -29.29 -7.61
CA THR A 152 -13.74 -29.29 -7.63
C THR A 152 -14.34 -30.70 -7.81
N ASP A 153 -13.64 -31.61 -8.48
CA ASP A 153 -14.05 -33.02 -8.56
C ASP A 153 -13.80 -33.80 -7.26
N THR A 154 -12.84 -33.35 -6.44
CA THR A 154 -12.63 -33.90 -5.09
C THR A 154 -13.73 -33.43 -4.13
N LEU A 155 -14.20 -32.18 -4.25
CA LEU A 155 -15.30 -31.64 -3.43
C LEU A 155 -16.67 -32.25 -3.78
N LYS A 156 -16.88 -32.71 -5.02
CA LYS A 156 -18.09 -33.46 -5.41
C LYS A 156 -18.07 -34.93 -4.97
N LYS A 157 -16.91 -35.49 -4.59
CA LYS A 157 -16.75 -36.89 -4.17
C LYS A 157 -16.88 -37.13 -2.65
N ILE A 158 -17.10 -36.10 -1.83
CA ILE A 158 -17.28 -36.28 -0.38
C ILE A 158 -18.69 -35.84 0.08
N PRO A 159 -19.76 -36.59 -0.23
CA PRO A 159 -21.03 -36.49 0.51
C PRO A 159 -21.35 -37.72 1.40
N ASN A 160 -20.41 -38.62 1.69
CA ASN A 160 -20.71 -39.81 2.52
C ASN A 160 -19.87 -40.01 3.80
N ALA A 161 -19.01 -39.06 4.17
CA ALA A 161 -18.28 -39.13 5.45
C ALA A 161 -18.99 -38.41 6.62
N VAL A 162 -20.15 -37.78 6.37
CA VAL A 162 -20.98 -37.08 7.39
C VAL A 162 -22.33 -37.79 7.59
N ARG A 163 -22.37 -39.11 7.36
CA ARG A 163 -23.41 -39.96 7.97
C ARG A 163 -22.73 -40.80 9.03
N GLY A 164 -22.93 -40.37 10.26
CA GLY A 164 -22.37 -40.97 11.45
C GLY A 164 -22.72 -42.45 11.58
N HIS A 165 -21.83 -43.16 12.26
CA HIS A 165 -22.07 -44.46 12.82
C HIS A 165 -23.18 -44.36 13.86
N GLU A 166 -24.43 -44.50 13.43
CA GLU A 166 -25.55 -44.75 14.32
C GLU A 166 -26.11 -46.14 14.00
N GLU A 167 -26.01 -46.99 15.02
CA GLU A 167 -26.86 -48.17 15.27
C GLU A 167 -26.53 -49.45 14.50
N MET A 168 -25.54 -50.19 15.02
CA MET A 168 -25.60 -51.65 15.02
C MET A 168 -25.34 -52.16 16.44
N ASN A 169 -26.35 -51.98 17.29
CA ASN A 169 -26.55 -52.76 18.50
C ASN A 169 -27.92 -53.42 18.41
N SER A 170 -27.93 -54.71 18.04
CA SER A 170 -29.03 -55.64 18.25
C SER A 170 -28.46 -57.05 18.23
#